data_AF-A0AA41Q4S0-F1
#
_entry.id   AF-A0AA41Q4S0-F1
#
_cell.length_a   1.000
_cell.length_b   1.000
_cell.length_c   1.000
_cell.angle_alpha   90.00
_cell.angle_beta   90.00
_cell.angle_gamma   90.00
#
_symmetry.space_group_name_H-M   'P 1'
#
loop_
_entity.id
_entity.type
_entity.pdbx_description
1 polymer ?
#
loop_
_entity_poly.entity_id
_entity_poly.type
_entity_poly.pdbx_seq_one_letter_code
_entity_poly.pdbx_strand_id
1 'polypeptide(L)'
;MPSHDREAAQTRGVLLRIFDGFDAELAAVEERVARAGSPAAAVARTADAARIRDGLRAGDPTDLFLDPTPVGWFTAQLAQASACLPAGPGQGFGPDASGRYTAPCLFDPHHGPATVSALWQPSPDLLPRPVLCCPEDAARMARGEAPQAHTFATLRGPRPIWQCDDRFLVFWLLGHFTLAGWERLEASLAHTAFSAPLNYVTTHQWSKGN
;
A
#
# COMPACT_ATOMS: atom_id res chain seq x y z
N MET A 1 24.75 20.55 18.50
CA MET A 1 23.65 20.61 17.51
C MET A 1 22.37 20.93 18.27
N PRO A 2 21.66 22.03 17.95
CA PRO A 2 20.37 22.38 18.53
C PRO A 2 19.37 21.22 18.47
N SER A 3 18.41 21.15 19.41
CA SER A 3 17.41 20.07 19.48
C SER A 3 16.55 19.97 18.22
N HIS A 4 16.18 21.10 17.62
CA HIS A 4 15.40 21.19 16.40
C HIS A 4 16.12 20.56 15.19
N ASP A 5 17.43 20.78 15.06
CA ASP A 5 18.22 20.20 13.97
C ASP A 5 18.32 18.67 14.09
N ARG A 6 18.31 18.15 15.34
CA ARG A 6 18.30 16.71 15.60
C ARG A 6 16.97 16.07 15.21
N GLU A 7 15.86 16.73 15.53
CA GLU A 7 14.52 16.27 15.15
C GLU A 7 14.35 16.26 13.63
N ALA A 8 14.74 17.34 12.95
CA ALA A 8 14.71 17.42 11.49
C ALA A 8 15.56 16.32 10.82
N ALA A 9 16.78 16.08 11.31
CA ALA A 9 17.64 15.01 10.82
C ALA A 9 17.04 13.62 11.06
N GLN A 10 16.38 13.40 12.20
CA GLN A 10 15.73 12.14 12.53
C GLN A 10 14.54 11.87 11.60
N THR A 11 13.68 12.86 11.40
CA THR A 11 12.54 12.80 10.48
C THR A 11 13.00 12.51 9.06
N ARG A 12 14.01 13.24 8.58
CA ARG A 12 14.61 13.00 7.27
C ARG A 12 15.15 11.57 7.14
N GLY A 13 15.79 11.05 8.19
CA GLY A 13 16.28 9.67 8.22
C GLY A 13 15.17 8.62 8.16
N VAL A 14 14.00 8.89 8.75
CA VAL A 14 12.82 8.01 8.62
C VAL A 14 12.30 7.98 7.18
N LEU A 15 12.16 9.15 6.55
CA LEU A 15 11.66 9.27 5.18
C LEU A 15 12.57 8.57 4.16
N LEU A 16 13.88 8.65 4.34
CA LEU A 16 14.82 7.90 3.49
C LEU A 16 14.61 6.39 3.59
N ARG A 17 14.33 5.86 4.79
CA ARG A 17 14.03 4.42 4.96
C ARG A 17 12.71 4.02 4.33
N ILE A 18 11.73 4.92 4.29
CA ILE A 18 10.48 4.68 3.54
C ILE A 18 10.80 4.55 2.04
N PHE A 19 11.64 5.43 1.51
CA PHE A 19 12.08 5.32 0.11
C PHE A 19 12.91 4.07 -0.17
N ASP A 20 13.73 3.59 0.78
CA ASP A 20 14.41 2.29 0.65
C ASP A 20 13.38 1.14 0.55
N GLY A 21 12.25 1.28 1.26
CA GLY A 21 11.10 0.38 1.12
C GLY A 21 10.51 0.39 -0.30
N PHE A 22 10.28 1.57 -0.87
CA PHE A 22 9.78 1.69 -2.25
C PHE A 22 10.74 1.08 -3.29
N ASP A 23 12.05 1.19 -3.07
CA ASP A 23 13.04 0.51 -3.91
C ASP A 23 12.89 -1.02 -3.85
N ALA A 24 12.70 -1.56 -2.64
CA ALA A 24 12.49 -2.98 -2.44
C ALA A 24 11.17 -3.47 -3.06
N GLU A 25 10.09 -2.68 -2.97
CA GLU A 25 8.80 -2.99 -3.59
C GLU A 25 8.90 -3.06 -5.11
N LEU A 26 9.53 -2.05 -5.73
CA LEU A 26 9.78 -2.03 -7.17
C LEU A 26 10.59 -3.24 -7.61
N ALA A 27 11.70 -3.53 -6.93
CA ALA A 27 12.56 -4.67 -7.23
C ALA A 27 11.81 -6.01 -7.10
N ALA A 28 10.98 -6.17 -6.07
CA ALA A 28 10.19 -7.38 -5.87
C ALA A 28 9.14 -7.59 -6.98
N VAL A 29 8.51 -6.51 -7.45
CA VAL A 29 7.58 -6.57 -8.60
C VAL A 29 8.34 -6.91 -9.88
N GLU A 30 9.48 -6.27 -10.14
CA GLU A 30 10.33 -6.57 -11.29
C GLU A 30 10.76 -8.03 -11.33
N GLU A 31 11.22 -8.56 -10.21
CA GLU A 31 11.58 -9.97 -10.09
C GLU A 31 10.38 -10.89 -10.38
N ARG A 32 9.22 -10.58 -9.81
CA ARG A 32 8.00 -11.36 -10.03
C ARG A 32 7.58 -11.35 -11.51
N VAL A 33 7.66 -10.19 -12.16
CA VAL A 33 7.34 -10.04 -13.59
C VAL A 33 8.37 -10.74 -14.46
N ALA A 34 9.66 -10.65 -14.12
CA ALA A 34 10.73 -11.31 -14.84
C ALA A 34 10.58 -12.85 -14.79
N ARG A 35 10.20 -13.41 -13.64
CA ARG A 35 9.93 -14.85 -13.48
C ARG A 35 8.79 -15.36 -14.37
N ALA A 36 7.79 -14.53 -14.65
CA ALA A 36 6.67 -14.90 -15.52
C ALA A 36 6.94 -14.64 -17.01
N GLY A 37 8.05 -13.99 -17.36
CA GLY A 37 8.37 -13.56 -18.71
C GLY A 37 9.88 -13.40 -18.92
N SER A 38 10.34 -12.17 -19.14
CA SER A 38 11.76 -11.84 -19.29
C SER A 38 12.14 -10.61 -18.47
N PRO A 39 13.42 -10.44 -18.12
CA PRO A 39 13.90 -9.23 -17.45
C PRO A 39 13.57 -7.94 -18.23
N ALA A 40 13.68 -7.97 -19.56
CA ALA A 40 13.36 -6.80 -20.40
C ALA A 40 11.86 -6.45 -20.34
N ALA A 41 10.98 -7.45 -20.31
CA ALA A 41 9.54 -7.23 -20.15
C ALA A 41 9.20 -6.69 -18.75
N ALA A 42 9.94 -7.11 -17.71
CA ALA A 42 9.79 -6.57 -16.37
C ALA A 42 10.12 -5.07 -16.34
N VAL A 43 11.31 -4.69 -16.80
CA VAL A 43 11.74 -3.28 -16.87
C VAL A 43 10.76 -2.44 -17.69
N ALA A 44 10.31 -2.93 -18.84
CA ALA A 44 9.35 -2.20 -19.66
C ALA A 44 8.01 -1.98 -18.94
N ARG A 45 7.54 -2.95 -18.15
CA ARG A 45 6.28 -2.87 -17.39
C ARG A 45 6.37 -2.00 -16.15
N THR A 46 7.55 -1.91 -15.53
CA THR A 46 7.78 -1.12 -14.31
C THR A 46 8.38 0.26 -14.58
N ALA A 47 8.66 0.60 -15.84
CA ALA A 47 9.35 1.84 -16.23
C ALA A 47 8.71 3.12 -15.66
N ASP A 48 7.37 3.20 -15.63
CA ASP A 48 6.69 4.36 -15.07
C ASP A 48 6.79 4.42 -13.54
N ALA A 49 6.70 3.28 -12.85
CA ALA A 49 6.93 3.21 -11.41
C ALA A 49 8.37 3.62 -11.07
N ALA A 50 9.35 3.12 -11.83
CA ALA A 50 10.75 3.49 -11.70
C ALA A 50 10.96 5.01 -11.87
N ARG A 51 10.34 5.63 -12.90
CA ARG A 51 10.43 7.07 -13.14
C ARG A 51 9.87 7.89 -11.98
N ILE A 52 8.73 7.49 -11.42
CA ILE A 52 8.10 8.18 -10.28
C ILE A 52 8.98 8.03 -9.03
N ARG A 53 9.50 6.82 -8.76
CA ARG A 53 10.46 6.57 -7.67
C ARG A 53 11.70 7.46 -7.82
N ASP A 54 12.29 7.50 -9.01
CA ASP A 54 13.49 8.30 -9.28
C ASP A 54 13.22 9.80 -9.01
N GLY A 55 12.03 10.30 -9.38
CA GLY A 55 11.59 11.65 -9.06
C GLY A 55 11.50 11.91 -7.56
N LEU A 56 10.88 10.99 -6.79
CA LEU A 56 10.83 11.06 -5.33
C LEU A 56 12.22 11.08 -4.70
N ARG A 57 13.16 10.28 -5.22
CA ARG A 57 14.56 10.22 -4.74
C ARG A 57 15.36 11.48 -5.05
N ALA A 58 15.06 12.14 -6.16
CA ALA A 58 15.74 13.38 -6.55
C ALA A 58 15.27 14.61 -5.75
N GLY A 59 14.06 14.57 -5.18
CA GLY A 59 13.48 15.65 -4.37
C GLY A 59 13.93 15.66 -2.91
N ASP A 60 13.40 16.62 -2.14
CA ASP A 60 13.53 16.60 -0.68
C ASP A 60 12.54 15.56 -0.12
N PRO A 61 12.98 14.58 0.69
CA PRO A 61 12.06 13.60 1.26
C PRO A 61 10.90 14.22 2.07
N THR A 62 11.10 15.41 2.62
CA THR A 62 10.08 16.13 3.38
C THR A 62 8.95 16.68 2.51
N ASP A 63 9.12 16.73 1.19
CA ASP A 63 8.08 17.14 0.23
C ASP A 63 6.85 16.20 0.29
N LEU A 64 7.01 14.96 0.74
CA LEU A 64 5.88 14.03 0.97
C LEU A 64 4.84 14.55 1.96
N PHE A 65 5.25 15.41 2.90
CA PHE A 65 4.30 16.03 3.83
C PHE A 65 3.43 17.09 3.16
N LEU A 66 3.91 17.67 2.05
CA LEU A 66 3.24 18.69 1.27
C LEU A 66 2.37 18.06 0.16
N ASP A 67 2.95 17.14 -0.60
CA ASP A 67 2.27 16.44 -1.70
C ASP A 67 2.60 14.93 -1.72
N PRO A 68 1.72 14.08 -1.17
CA PRO A 68 1.88 12.63 -1.23
C PRO A 68 1.39 12.00 -2.54
N THR A 69 0.85 12.76 -3.49
CA THR A 69 0.23 12.23 -4.72
C THR A 69 1.14 11.28 -5.51
N PRO A 70 2.45 11.57 -5.69
CA PRO A 70 3.33 10.66 -6.42
C PRO A 70 3.45 9.26 -5.79
N VAL A 71 3.25 9.11 -4.48
CA VAL A 71 3.25 7.80 -3.82
C VAL A 71 2.08 6.94 -4.29
N GLY A 72 0.91 7.56 -4.50
CA GLY A 72 -0.26 6.86 -5.02
C GLY A 72 -0.11 6.47 -6.49
N TRP A 73 0.51 7.34 -7.31
CA TRP A 73 0.82 6.97 -8.70
C TRP A 73 1.88 5.87 -8.79
N PHE A 74 2.91 5.91 -7.95
CA PHE A 74 3.93 4.88 -7.88
C PHE A 74 3.31 3.49 -7.61
N THR A 75 2.51 3.39 -6.56
CA THR A 75 1.88 2.11 -6.16
C THR A 75 0.79 1.67 -7.13
N ALA A 76 0.09 2.60 -7.80
CA ALA A 76 -0.83 2.28 -8.90
C ALA A 76 -0.11 1.61 -10.08
N GLN A 77 1.06 2.12 -10.46
CA GLN A 77 1.85 1.49 -11.52
C GLN A 77 2.38 0.11 -11.11
N LEU A 78 2.75 -0.09 -9.83
CA LEU A 78 3.12 -1.41 -9.32
C LEU A 78 1.94 -2.41 -9.34
N ALA A 79 0.74 -1.95 -8.98
CA ALA A 79 -0.48 -2.76 -9.05
C ALA A 79 -0.78 -3.18 -10.49
N GLN A 80 -0.67 -2.25 -11.45
CA GLN A 80 -0.83 -2.52 -12.88
C GLN A 80 0.20 -3.53 -13.39
N ALA A 81 1.47 -3.37 -13.03
CA ALA A 81 2.53 -4.30 -13.43
C ALA A 81 2.29 -5.72 -12.88
N SER A 82 1.73 -5.82 -11.67
CA SER A 82 1.43 -7.09 -10.99
C SER A 82 0.16 -7.77 -11.51
N ALA A 83 -0.89 -7.02 -11.83
CA ALA A 83 -2.18 -7.54 -12.28
C ALA A 83 -2.12 -8.25 -13.65
N CYS A 84 -1.12 -7.92 -14.48
CA CYS A 84 -0.90 -8.54 -15.78
C CYS A 84 -0.05 -9.82 -15.74
N LEU A 85 0.14 -10.44 -14.57
CA LEU A 85 0.87 -11.70 -14.44
C LEU A 85 -0.10 -12.89 -14.51
N PRO A 86 0.22 -13.93 -15.32
CA PRO A 86 -0.59 -15.13 -15.33
C PRO A 86 -0.55 -15.74 -13.94
N ALA A 87 -1.74 -15.96 -13.42
CA ALA A 87 -1.88 -16.65 -12.16
C ALA A 87 -1.32 -18.06 -12.23
N GLY A 88 -0.62 -18.48 -11.18
CA GLY A 88 -0.34 -19.89 -10.97
C GLY A 88 -1.64 -20.72 -10.94
N PRO A 89 -1.54 -22.06 -11.08
CA PRO A 89 -2.71 -22.93 -11.01
C PRO A 89 -3.49 -22.68 -9.70
N GLY A 90 -4.67 -22.07 -9.84
CA GLY A 90 -5.57 -21.70 -8.73
C GLY A 90 -5.87 -20.20 -8.55
N GLN A 91 -5.36 -19.29 -9.39
CA GLN A 91 -5.40 -17.86 -9.05
C GLN A 91 -5.75 -16.87 -10.20
N GLY A 92 -6.53 -17.21 -11.24
CA GLY A 92 -6.77 -16.26 -12.35
C GLY A 92 -7.35 -14.90 -11.91
N PHE A 93 -6.52 -13.84 -11.86
CA PHE A 93 -6.90 -12.47 -11.47
C PHE A 93 -7.16 -11.55 -12.66
N GLY A 94 -7.92 -12.05 -13.63
CA GLY A 94 -8.51 -11.16 -14.63
C GLY A 94 -9.58 -10.26 -13.99
N PRO A 95 -9.94 -9.15 -14.63
CA PRO A 95 -11.08 -8.36 -14.19
C PRO A 95 -12.36 -9.21 -14.22
N ASP A 96 -13.27 -8.94 -13.29
CA ASP A 96 -14.62 -9.51 -13.29
C ASP A 96 -15.43 -9.02 -14.50
N ALA A 97 -16.68 -9.49 -14.63
CA ALA A 97 -17.56 -9.09 -15.73
C ALA A 97 -17.85 -7.56 -15.79
N SER A 98 -17.55 -6.82 -14.71
CA SER A 98 -17.64 -5.36 -14.65
C SER A 98 -16.33 -4.64 -15.01
N GLY A 99 -15.26 -5.39 -15.30
CA GLY A 99 -13.94 -4.83 -15.60
C GLY A 99 -13.08 -4.58 -14.36
N ARG A 100 -13.51 -4.97 -13.15
CA ARG A 100 -12.77 -4.70 -11.89
C ARG A 100 -11.92 -5.87 -11.45
N TYR A 101 -10.73 -5.59 -10.94
CA TYR A 101 -9.87 -6.60 -10.34
C TYR A 101 -10.34 -6.94 -8.92
N THR A 102 -9.95 -8.12 -8.43
CA THR A 102 -10.16 -8.45 -7.01
C THR A 102 -9.31 -7.51 -6.15
N ALA A 103 -9.86 -7.04 -5.03
CA ALA A 103 -9.11 -6.24 -4.07
C ALA A 103 -7.87 -7.00 -3.58
N PRO A 104 -6.72 -6.32 -3.39
CA PRO A 104 -5.56 -6.94 -2.77
C PRO A 104 -5.80 -7.12 -1.26
N CYS A 105 -4.96 -7.91 -0.58
CA CYS A 105 -5.07 -8.07 0.88
C CYS A 105 -4.95 -6.72 1.60
N LEU A 106 -5.83 -6.46 2.59
CA LEU A 106 -5.79 -5.25 3.40
C LEU A 106 -4.49 -5.10 4.20
N PHE A 107 -3.91 -6.21 4.68
CA PHE A 107 -2.74 -6.18 5.58
C PHE A 107 -1.43 -5.93 4.83
N ASP A 108 -1.32 -6.47 3.63
CA ASP A 108 -0.21 -6.21 2.70
C ASP A 108 -0.70 -6.40 1.25
N PRO A 109 -0.81 -5.33 0.44
CA PRO A 109 -1.23 -5.46 -0.94
C PRO A 109 -0.29 -6.27 -1.84
N HIS A 110 0.93 -6.58 -1.38
CA HIS A 110 1.86 -7.48 -2.07
C HIS A 110 1.52 -8.95 -1.89
N HIS A 111 0.60 -9.27 -0.97
CA HIS A 111 0.01 -10.60 -0.87
C HIS A 111 -0.88 -10.91 -2.08
N GLY A 112 -1.55 -12.06 -2.00
CA GLY A 112 -2.61 -12.42 -2.92
C GLY A 112 -3.90 -11.61 -2.72
N PRO A 113 -4.94 -11.96 -3.50
CA PRO A 113 -6.25 -11.31 -3.44
C PRO A 113 -6.89 -11.43 -2.06
N ALA A 114 -7.75 -10.47 -1.74
CA ALA A 114 -8.62 -10.54 -0.59
C ALA A 114 -9.88 -11.38 -0.91
N THR A 115 -9.79 -12.69 -0.73
CA THR A 115 -10.90 -13.64 -0.99
C THR A 115 -11.64 -14.08 0.27
N VAL A 116 -11.15 -13.69 1.46
CA VAL A 116 -11.73 -14.09 2.74
C VAL A 116 -12.13 -12.86 3.55
N SER A 117 -13.34 -12.89 4.09
CA SER A 117 -13.76 -11.95 5.14
C SER A 117 -13.44 -12.57 6.50
N ALA A 118 -12.66 -11.88 7.32
CA ALA A 118 -12.23 -12.35 8.63
C ALA A 118 -12.47 -11.28 9.70
N LEU A 119 -12.77 -11.72 10.93
CA LEU A 119 -12.97 -10.81 12.06
C LEU A 119 -11.61 -10.40 12.64
N TRP A 120 -11.31 -9.10 12.61
CA TRP A 120 -10.03 -8.55 13.04
C TRP A 120 -10.21 -7.45 14.08
N GLN A 121 -9.36 -7.47 15.10
CA GLN A 121 -9.28 -6.45 16.14
C GLN A 121 -7.87 -5.83 16.11
N PRO A 122 -7.70 -4.56 15.69
CA PRO A 122 -6.38 -3.93 15.55
C PRO A 122 -5.69 -3.67 16.90
N SER A 123 -6.48 -3.49 17.96
CA SER A 123 -6.04 -3.16 19.30
C SER A 123 -7.11 -3.55 20.32
N PRO A 124 -6.74 -3.90 21.57
CA PRO A 124 -7.69 -4.42 22.57
C PRO A 124 -8.84 -3.47 22.91
N ASP A 125 -8.65 -2.16 22.72
CA ASP A 125 -9.61 -1.08 22.99
C ASP A 125 -10.62 -0.87 21.85
N LEU A 126 -10.40 -1.46 20.68
CA LEU A 126 -11.30 -1.35 19.53
C LEU A 126 -12.13 -2.62 19.37
N LEU A 127 -13.37 -2.51 18.88
CA LEU A 127 -14.20 -3.68 18.62
C LEU A 127 -13.66 -4.51 17.42
N PRO A 128 -13.74 -5.86 17.48
CA PRO A 128 -13.48 -6.69 16.32
C PRO A 128 -14.42 -6.35 15.15
N ARG A 129 -13.91 -6.42 13.91
CA ARG A 129 -14.65 -6.03 12.70
C ARG A 129 -14.31 -6.92 11.50
N PRO A 130 -15.23 -7.11 10.55
CA PRO A 130 -14.92 -7.84 9.32
C PRO A 130 -13.94 -7.05 8.46
N VAL A 131 -12.92 -7.72 7.93
CA VAL A 131 -12.00 -7.19 6.93
C VAL A 131 -11.76 -8.19 5.80
N LEU A 132 -11.56 -7.69 4.59
CA LEU A 132 -11.18 -8.51 3.45
C LEU A 132 -9.66 -8.72 3.44
N CYS A 133 -9.22 -9.97 3.44
CA CYS A 133 -7.80 -10.34 3.45
C CYS A 133 -7.55 -11.64 2.67
N CYS A 134 -6.27 -11.96 2.47
CA CYS A 134 -5.88 -13.20 1.83
C CYS A 134 -6.14 -14.40 2.76
N PRO A 135 -6.27 -15.62 2.22
CA PRO A 135 -6.50 -16.82 3.02
C PRO A 135 -5.43 -17.06 4.10
N GLU A 136 -4.18 -16.70 3.82
CA GLU A 136 -3.05 -16.86 4.74
C GLU A 136 -3.24 -16.01 6.01
N ASP A 137 -3.52 -14.72 5.84
CA ASP A 137 -3.76 -13.81 6.98
C ASP A 137 -5.05 -14.16 7.73
N ALA A 138 -6.10 -14.58 7.01
CA ALA A 138 -7.31 -15.08 7.64
C ALA A 138 -7.03 -16.29 8.54
N ALA A 139 -6.20 -17.24 8.08
CA ALA A 139 -5.81 -18.41 8.85
C ALA A 139 -4.98 -18.04 10.09
N ARG A 140 -4.08 -17.04 9.98
CA ARG A 140 -3.32 -16.51 11.13
C ARG A 140 -4.27 -15.95 12.19
N MET A 141 -5.20 -15.08 11.79
CA MET A 141 -6.16 -14.50 12.73
C MET A 141 -7.06 -15.54 13.38
N ALA A 142 -7.48 -16.57 12.65
CA ALA A 142 -8.26 -17.68 13.21
C ALA A 142 -7.50 -18.46 14.31
N ARG A 143 -6.15 -18.44 14.27
CA ARG A 143 -5.28 -19.02 15.31
C ARG A 143 -4.94 -18.02 16.43
N GLY A 144 -5.47 -16.80 16.40
CA GLY A 144 -5.14 -15.73 17.33
C GLY A 144 -3.76 -15.10 17.09
N GLU A 145 -3.16 -15.33 15.92
CA GLU A 145 -1.90 -14.71 15.52
C GLU A 145 -2.14 -13.35 14.83
N ALA A 146 -1.16 -12.45 14.92
CA ALA A 146 -1.19 -11.20 14.15
C ALA A 146 -1.04 -11.49 12.64
N PRO A 147 -1.74 -10.73 11.76
CA PRO A 147 -1.55 -10.82 10.32
C PRO A 147 -0.12 -10.42 9.92
N GLN A 148 0.34 -10.89 8.77
CA GLN A 148 1.58 -10.44 8.15
C GLN A 148 1.32 -9.12 7.44
N ALA A 149 1.50 -8.01 8.16
CA ALA A 149 1.27 -6.70 7.58
C ALA A 149 2.54 -6.04 7.07
N HIS A 150 2.38 -5.26 6.00
CA HIS A 150 3.39 -4.33 5.56
C HIS A 150 3.68 -3.31 6.67
N THR A 151 4.95 -3.05 6.93
CA THR A 151 5.39 -2.10 7.97
C THR A 151 6.19 -0.96 7.40
N PHE A 152 5.87 0.26 7.83
CA PHE A 152 6.59 1.48 7.47
C PHE A 152 7.55 1.90 8.58
N ALA A 153 8.71 2.45 8.19
CA ALA A 153 9.60 3.09 9.15
C ALA A 153 8.90 4.32 9.76
N THR A 154 8.94 4.45 11.09
CA THR A 154 8.46 5.65 11.80
C THR A 154 9.49 6.12 12.82
N LEU A 155 9.29 7.29 13.42
CA LEU A 155 10.09 7.76 14.56
C LEU A 155 10.01 6.81 15.77
N ARG A 156 8.94 6.01 15.89
CA ARG A 156 8.68 5.05 16.95
C ARG A 156 9.03 3.60 16.56
N GLY A 157 9.85 3.42 15.52
CA GLY A 157 10.20 2.12 14.93
C GLY A 157 9.26 1.68 13.81
N PRO A 158 9.48 0.51 13.17
CA PRO A 158 8.58 -0.01 12.14
C PRO A 158 7.15 -0.22 12.69
N ARG A 159 6.14 0.20 11.93
CA ARG A 159 4.72 0.11 12.33
C ARG A 159 3.86 -0.38 11.17
N PRO A 160 2.84 -1.21 11.41
CA PRO A 160 1.89 -1.60 10.37
C PRO A 160 1.04 -0.40 9.96
N ILE A 161 0.48 -0.45 8.75
CA ILE A 161 -0.22 0.68 8.13
C ILE A 161 -1.31 1.34 9.02
N TRP A 162 -2.04 0.57 9.82
CA TRP A 162 -3.11 1.09 10.69
C TRP A 162 -2.61 1.72 12.01
N GLN A 163 -1.31 1.65 12.30
CA GLN A 163 -0.68 2.33 13.44
C GLN A 163 0.11 3.58 13.03
N CYS A 164 0.15 3.87 11.74
CA CYS A 164 0.83 5.04 11.22
C CYS A 164 -0.18 6.19 11.01
N ASP A 165 0.29 7.42 11.23
CA ASP A 165 -0.50 8.66 11.22
C ASP A 165 -0.27 9.50 9.95
N ASP A 166 0.65 9.10 9.09
CA ASP A 166 1.06 9.87 7.92
C ASP A 166 0.10 9.79 6.72
N ARG A 167 -0.14 10.95 6.07
CA ARG A 167 -1.04 11.06 4.90
C ARG A 167 -0.57 10.26 3.68
N PHE A 168 0.74 10.15 3.45
CA PHE A 168 1.26 9.45 2.28
C PHE A 168 0.95 7.95 2.29
N LEU A 169 0.65 7.37 3.46
CA LEU A 169 0.28 5.96 3.58
C LEU A 169 -1.10 5.66 3.00
N VAL A 170 -2.02 6.62 3.08
CA VAL A 170 -3.29 6.50 2.38
C VAL A 170 -3.06 6.51 0.88
N PHE A 171 -2.17 7.36 0.39
CA PHE A 171 -1.83 7.41 -1.04
C PHE A 171 -1.16 6.12 -1.49
N TRP A 172 -0.26 5.55 -0.68
CA TRP A 172 0.30 4.22 -0.94
C TRP A 172 -0.80 3.15 -1.06
N LEU A 173 -1.72 3.08 -0.10
CA LEU A 173 -2.79 2.08 -0.13
C LEU A 173 -3.78 2.32 -1.27
N LEU A 174 -4.09 3.59 -1.56
CA LEU A 174 -4.93 4.02 -2.68
C LEU A 174 -4.43 3.50 -4.02
N GLY A 175 -3.13 3.65 -4.30
CA GLY A 175 -2.57 3.20 -5.57
C GLY A 175 -2.70 1.69 -5.74
N HIS A 176 -2.45 0.91 -4.69
CA HIS A 176 -2.63 -0.55 -4.74
C HIS A 176 -4.09 -0.97 -5.00
N PHE A 177 -5.07 -0.21 -4.52
CA PHE A 177 -6.49 -0.49 -4.73
C PHE A 177 -7.06 0.10 -6.03
N THR A 178 -6.27 0.84 -6.81
CA THR A 178 -6.75 1.58 -7.99
C THR A 178 -7.48 0.70 -9.01
N LEU A 179 -7.09 -0.57 -9.16
CA LEU A 179 -7.68 -1.52 -10.12
C LEU A 179 -8.91 -2.25 -9.58
N ALA A 180 -9.04 -2.33 -8.25
CA ALA A 180 -10.16 -2.97 -7.58
C ALA A 180 -11.34 -2.01 -7.36
N GLY A 181 -11.07 -0.70 -7.41
CA GLY A 181 -12.05 0.35 -7.18
C GLY A 181 -11.97 0.90 -5.75
N TRP A 182 -12.21 2.21 -5.64
CA TRP A 182 -12.18 2.95 -4.38
C TRP A 182 -13.22 2.43 -3.39
N GLU A 183 -14.40 2.03 -3.85
CA GLU A 183 -15.47 1.48 -3.02
C GLU A 183 -15.03 0.22 -2.25
N ARG A 184 -14.10 -0.56 -2.82
CA ARG A 184 -13.54 -1.76 -2.18
C ARG A 184 -12.56 -1.40 -1.07
N LEU A 185 -11.79 -0.33 -1.26
CA LEU A 185 -10.92 0.20 -0.23
C LEU A 185 -11.74 0.77 0.91
N GLU A 186 -12.76 1.59 0.61
CA GLU A 186 -13.70 2.11 1.61
C GLU A 186 -14.37 0.96 2.38
N ALA A 187 -14.88 -0.06 1.71
CA ALA A 187 -15.48 -1.21 2.38
C ALA A 187 -14.48 -1.96 3.30
N SER A 188 -13.21 -2.06 2.88
CA SER A 188 -12.15 -2.68 3.69
C SER A 188 -11.74 -1.83 4.89
N LEU A 189 -11.98 -0.51 4.82
CA LEU A 189 -11.58 0.47 5.82
C LEU A 189 -12.73 1.06 6.64
N ALA A 190 -14.00 0.77 6.29
CA ALA A 190 -15.21 1.38 6.84
C ALA A 190 -15.34 1.30 8.37
N HIS A 191 -14.53 0.46 9.00
CA HIS A 191 -14.52 0.23 10.45
C HIS A 191 -13.11 0.34 11.08
N THR A 192 -12.11 0.73 10.29
CA THR A 192 -10.77 1.01 10.80
C THR A 192 -10.74 2.39 11.43
N ALA A 193 -10.11 2.51 12.62
CA ALA A 193 -9.80 3.80 13.23
C ALA A 193 -8.64 4.47 12.47
N PHE A 194 -8.76 4.59 11.14
CA PHE A 194 -7.87 5.39 10.30
C PHE A 194 -8.24 6.86 10.52
N SER A 195 -8.15 7.31 11.78
CA SER A 195 -9.00 8.34 12.34
C SER A 195 -8.67 9.77 11.90
N ALA A 196 -7.72 9.98 10.99
CA ALA A 196 -7.42 11.30 10.44
C ALA A 196 -7.13 11.32 8.93
N PRO A 197 -6.36 10.39 8.34
CA PRO A 197 -5.92 10.58 6.95
C PRO A 197 -6.94 10.14 5.88
N LEU A 198 -7.78 9.13 6.13
CA LEU A 198 -8.85 8.74 5.17
C LEU A 198 -9.91 9.83 5.04
N ASN A 199 -10.28 10.47 6.16
CA ASN A 199 -11.19 11.62 6.15
C ASN A 199 -10.64 12.80 5.32
N TYR A 200 -9.32 12.96 5.21
CA TYR A 200 -8.71 13.99 4.38
C TYR A 200 -8.87 13.70 2.88
N VAL A 201 -8.70 12.44 2.45
CA VAL A 201 -8.91 12.02 1.06
C VAL A 201 -10.38 12.10 0.66
N THR A 202 -11.30 11.58 1.48
CA THR A 202 -12.74 11.59 1.19
C THR A 202 -13.31 13.00 1.06
N THR A 203 -12.78 13.96 1.83
CA THR A 203 -13.27 15.36 1.80
C THR A 203 -12.63 16.22 0.70
N HIS A 204 -11.39 15.95 0.28
CA HIS A 204 -10.65 16.81 -0.65
C HIS A 204 -10.54 16.27 -2.09
N GLN A 205 -10.82 14.98 -2.36
CA GLN A 205 -11.00 14.51 -3.74
C GLN A 205 -12.36 14.95 -4.32
N TRP A 206 -13.39 15.10 -3.49
CA TRP A 206 -14.71 15.57 -3.92
C TRP A 206 -14.76 17.07 -4.27
N SER A 207 -13.80 17.89 -3.83
CA SER A 207 -13.79 19.33 -4.12
C SER A 207 -13.13 19.71 -5.45
N LYS A 208 -12.55 18.75 -6.19
CA LYS A 208 -11.89 19.00 -7.49
C LYS A 208 -12.61 18.37 -8.68
N GLY A 209 -13.83 17.88 -8.50
CA GLY A 209 -14.58 17.11 -9.49
C GLY A 209 -16.02 17.55 -9.76
N ASN A 210 -16.37 18.82 -9.49
CA ASN A 210 -17.61 19.45 -9.97
C ASN A 210 -17.30 20.67 -10.83
#